data_AF-A0A6B2DQS3-F1
#
_entry.id   AF-A0A6B2DQS3-F1
#
_cell.length_a   1.000
_cell.length_b   1.000
_cell.length_c   1.000
_cell.angle_alpha   90.00
_cell.angle_beta   90.00
_cell.angle_gamma   90.00
#
_symmetry.space_group_name_H-M   'P 1'
#
loop_
_entity.id
_entity.type
_entity.pdbx_description
1 polymer ?
#
loop_
_entity_poly.entity_id
_entity_poly.type
_entity_poly.pdbx_seq_one_letter_code
_entity_poly.pdbx_strand_id
1 'polypeptide(L)'
;MRLSALRAAGVAGLAAAGLFAAAVPAQAAQVAGTGSAYGASTTITLASGVNVSSGQLAPTSTDSPGTNSVVGNSLVGDVALLLTVDTVTSTSEIDASNNVTESGGVTKLASQALPLTAEVLTAKCTAKAADVTTTNPGGLTGSSTITGLTFFGQAITPTGEVNQSQTIAGVGTIILNEQTTDPTDQSLTVNALHIKIDPNIDPTGATSGDIILGSATCGTYLAPAAPTTTPTTAPNPTTAPPTTPTTPGGDSGSGSGTGTVVPEGAPETGDGSEAAVTAP
;
A
#
# COMPACT_ATOMS: atom_id res chain seq x y z
N MET A 1 10.39 -53.67 -64.28
CA MET A 1 9.14 -54.42 -64.50
C MET A 1 8.03 -53.78 -63.70
N ARG A 2 6.94 -53.45 -64.41
CA ARG A 2 5.52 -53.43 -64.02
C ARG A 2 5.04 -52.54 -62.83
N LEU A 3 4.09 -51.69 -63.23
CA LEU A 3 3.18 -50.84 -62.48
C LEU A 3 2.43 -51.55 -61.34
N SER A 4 1.97 -50.77 -60.35
CA SER A 4 0.53 -50.68 -60.03
C SER A 4 0.21 -49.45 -59.19
N ALA A 5 -0.70 -48.63 -59.72
CA ALA A 5 -1.45 -47.61 -59.02
C ALA A 5 -2.59 -48.24 -58.22
N LEU A 6 -2.99 -47.64 -57.10
CA LEU A 6 -4.37 -47.77 -56.60
C LEU A 6 -4.83 -46.44 -55.99
N ARG A 7 -5.85 -45.85 -56.63
CA ARG A 7 -6.73 -44.81 -56.08
C ARG A 7 -7.73 -45.49 -55.15
N ALA A 8 -8.03 -44.89 -54.00
CA ALA A 8 -9.30 -45.08 -53.32
C ALA A 8 -9.67 -43.82 -52.53
N ALA A 9 -10.86 -43.29 -52.84
CA ALA A 9 -11.50 -42.15 -52.22
C ALA A 9 -12.12 -42.53 -50.86
N GLY A 10 -12.23 -41.56 -49.94
CA GLY A 10 -12.91 -41.77 -48.67
C GLY A 10 -13.19 -40.48 -47.89
N VAL A 11 -14.39 -39.94 -48.12
CA VAL A 11 -15.29 -39.20 -47.20
C VAL A 11 -14.67 -38.17 -46.23
N ALA A 12 -14.86 -36.89 -46.55
CA ALA A 12 -14.72 -35.78 -45.60
C ALA A 12 -15.91 -35.77 -44.62
N GLY A 13 -15.70 -36.25 -43.39
CA GLY A 13 -16.62 -36.05 -42.27
C GLY A 13 -16.31 -34.73 -41.57
N LEU A 14 -17.18 -33.72 -41.73
CA LEU A 14 -17.17 -32.49 -40.94
C LEU A 14 -17.63 -32.84 -39.51
N ALA A 15 -16.69 -33.11 -38.60
CA ALA A 15 -16.98 -33.16 -37.18
C ALA A 15 -16.94 -31.72 -36.63
N ALA A 16 -18.12 -31.14 -36.41
CA ALA A 16 -18.26 -29.89 -35.67
C ALA A 16 -17.94 -30.17 -34.19
N ALA A 17 -16.65 -30.12 -33.85
CA ALA A 17 -16.20 -30.08 -32.47
C ALA A 17 -16.63 -28.72 -31.88
N GLY A 18 -17.73 -28.72 -31.14
CA GLY A 18 -18.15 -27.59 -30.33
C GLY A 18 -17.04 -27.25 -29.34
N LEU A 19 -16.28 -26.20 -29.64
CA LEU A 19 -15.31 -25.61 -28.75
C LEU A 19 -16.11 -24.92 -27.64
N PHE A 20 -16.44 -25.66 -26.58
CA PHE A 20 -16.86 -25.06 -25.32
C PHE A 20 -15.66 -24.29 -24.76
N ALA A 21 -15.50 -23.05 -25.22
CA ALA A 21 -14.60 -22.08 -24.61
C ALA A 21 -15.12 -21.83 -23.20
N ALA A 22 -14.61 -22.60 -22.23
CA ALA A 22 -14.76 -22.25 -20.83
C ALA A 22 -14.16 -20.86 -20.68
N ALA A 23 -15.02 -19.86 -20.50
CA ALA A 23 -14.62 -18.51 -20.16
C ALA A 23 -13.95 -18.60 -18.78
N VAL A 24 -12.63 -18.78 -18.76
CA VAL A 24 -11.86 -18.62 -17.54
C VAL A 24 -12.03 -17.15 -17.18
N PRO A 25 -12.59 -16.82 -16.00
CA PRO A 25 -12.74 -15.43 -15.59
C PRO A 25 -11.36 -14.78 -15.63
N ALA A 26 -11.23 -13.73 -16.42
CA ALA A 26 -10.05 -12.88 -16.42
C ALA A 26 -9.96 -12.24 -15.03
N GLN A 27 -9.09 -12.78 -14.17
CA GLN A 27 -8.78 -12.14 -12.91
C GLN A 27 -8.13 -10.81 -13.25
N ALA A 28 -8.78 -9.71 -12.88
CA ALA A 28 -8.20 -8.38 -13.02
C ALA A 28 -6.90 -8.36 -12.21
N ALA A 29 -5.77 -8.13 -12.89
CA ALA A 29 -4.49 -7.99 -12.22
C ALA A 29 -4.60 -6.81 -11.24
N GLN A 30 -4.37 -7.07 -9.96
CA GLN A 30 -4.35 -6.02 -8.96
C GLN A 30 -3.11 -5.13 -9.19
N VAL A 31 -3.29 -3.81 -9.09
CA VAL A 31 -2.20 -2.86 -9.20
C VAL A 31 -1.37 -2.93 -7.92
N ALA A 32 -0.13 -3.41 -8.02
CA ALA A 32 0.78 -3.51 -6.87
C ALA A 32 0.91 -2.16 -6.15
N GLY A 33 0.96 -2.20 -4.81
CA GLY A 33 1.23 -1.01 -4.01
C GLY A 33 2.62 -0.43 -4.30
N THR A 34 2.88 0.77 -3.78
CA THR A 34 4.19 1.41 -3.82
C THR A 34 4.74 1.59 -2.41
N GLY A 35 6.07 1.57 -2.29
CA GLY A 35 6.75 1.78 -1.02
C GLY A 35 8.24 2.04 -1.21
N SER A 36 8.86 2.57 -0.16
CA SER A 36 10.31 2.75 -0.08
C SER A 36 10.80 2.86 1.36
N ALA A 37 12.07 2.58 1.58
CA ALA A 37 12.71 2.80 2.87
C ALA A 37 14.21 3.08 2.71
N TYR A 38 14.79 3.85 3.62
CA TYR A 38 16.24 4.03 3.73
C TYR A 38 16.67 4.20 5.19
N GLY A 39 17.90 3.82 5.49
CA GLY A 39 18.44 3.86 6.86
C GLY A 39 18.84 5.26 7.30
N ALA A 40 19.51 6.04 6.45
CA ALA A 40 19.92 7.39 6.81
C ALA A 40 20.07 8.30 5.58
N SER A 41 19.89 9.60 5.76
CA SER A 41 20.21 10.63 4.77
C SER A 41 20.66 11.90 5.47
N THR A 42 21.69 12.55 4.93
CA THR A 42 22.21 13.82 5.45
C THR A 42 22.40 14.79 4.29
N THR A 43 21.95 16.03 4.49
CA THR A 43 22.20 17.15 3.57
C THR A 43 22.43 18.38 4.43
N ILE A 44 23.67 18.88 4.46
CA ILE A 44 24.09 19.99 5.31
C ILE A 44 24.83 21.01 4.45
N THR A 45 24.43 22.26 4.56
CA THR A 45 25.19 23.41 4.10
C THR A 45 26.02 23.92 5.27
N LEU A 46 27.33 24.05 5.08
CA LEU A 46 28.22 24.65 6.06
C LEU A 46 28.29 26.16 5.92
N ALA A 47 28.74 26.84 6.98
CA ALA A 47 29.06 28.26 7.00
C ALA A 47 29.96 28.73 5.84
N SER A 48 30.83 27.85 5.33
CA SER A 48 31.70 28.10 4.18
C SER A 48 30.97 28.08 2.83
N GLY A 49 29.65 27.83 2.82
CA GLY A 49 28.86 27.59 1.61
C GLY A 49 29.05 26.20 1.01
N VAL A 50 29.80 25.32 1.68
CA VAL A 50 30.04 23.94 1.22
C VAL A 50 28.84 23.07 1.54
N ASN A 51 28.30 22.40 0.52
CA ASN A 51 27.23 21.42 0.67
C ASN A 51 27.81 20.02 0.85
N VAL A 52 27.41 19.35 1.92
CA VAL A 52 27.76 17.97 2.23
C VAL A 52 26.47 17.15 2.17
N SER A 53 26.47 16.10 1.35
CA SER A 53 25.35 15.16 1.32
C SER A 53 25.86 13.73 1.31
N SER A 54 25.22 12.87 2.10
CA SER A 54 25.48 11.42 2.05
C SER A 54 24.64 10.70 0.99
N GLY A 55 23.60 11.35 0.46
CA GLY A 55 22.50 10.64 -0.18
C GLY A 55 21.79 9.68 0.79
N GLN A 56 20.90 8.84 0.25
CA GLN A 56 20.23 7.79 1.01
C GLN A 56 21.16 6.58 1.22
N LEU A 57 21.33 6.18 2.47
CA LEU A 57 22.07 4.99 2.88
C LEU A 57 21.11 3.81 3.05
N ALA A 58 21.48 2.66 2.48
CA ALA A 58 20.65 1.46 2.40
C ALA A 58 19.23 1.71 1.82
N PRO A 59 19.09 2.36 0.64
CA PRO A 59 17.78 2.61 0.04
C PRO A 59 17.16 1.32 -0.51
N THR A 60 15.84 1.21 -0.44
CA THR A 60 15.05 0.12 -1.04
C THR A 60 13.68 0.66 -1.45
N SER A 61 13.08 0.10 -2.50
CA SER A 61 11.73 0.46 -2.96
C SER A 61 11.09 -0.67 -3.76
N THR A 62 9.80 -0.53 -4.05
CA THR A 62 9.09 -1.42 -4.98
C THR A 62 9.72 -1.48 -6.38
N ASP A 63 10.31 -0.37 -6.85
CA ASP A 63 10.97 -0.28 -8.16
C ASP A 63 12.40 -0.85 -8.14
N SER A 64 12.97 -1.05 -6.95
CA SER A 64 14.31 -1.59 -6.74
C SER A 64 14.32 -2.46 -5.47
N PRO A 65 13.63 -3.63 -5.53
CA PRO A 65 13.47 -4.49 -4.36
C PRO A 65 14.82 -5.07 -3.95
N GLY A 66 15.17 -4.90 -2.68
CA GLY A 66 16.45 -5.34 -2.10
C GLY A 66 16.35 -5.50 -0.59
N THR A 67 17.21 -6.33 0.01
CA THR A 67 17.36 -6.49 1.47
C THR A 67 18.60 -5.72 1.92
N ASN A 68 18.50 -4.39 2.02
CA ASN A 68 19.71 -3.58 2.18
C ASN A 68 20.11 -3.40 3.65
N SER A 69 21.38 -3.67 3.94
CA SER A 69 22.07 -3.45 5.21
C SER A 69 23.44 -2.82 4.92
N VAL A 70 23.89 -1.90 5.76
CA VAL A 70 25.30 -1.47 5.75
C VAL A 70 25.92 -1.57 7.14
N VAL A 71 26.98 -2.38 7.23
CA VAL A 71 27.86 -2.54 8.40
C VAL A 71 29.22 -1.93 8.05
N GLY A 72 29.59 -0.83 8.72
CA GLY A 72 30.96 -0.27 8.67
C GLY A 72 31.24 0.79 7.61
N ASN A 73 30.26 1.58 7.15
CA ASN A 73 30.55 2.74 6.32
C ASN A 73 31.11 3.88 7.18
N SER A 74 32.40 4.15 7.03
CA SER A 74 32.95 5.48 7.32
C SER A 74 32.51 6.39 6.18
N LEU A 75 31.81 7.49 6.48
CA LEU A 75 31.61 8.56 5.51
C LEU A 75 33.00 9.17 5.22
N VAL A 76 33.72 8.64 4.23
CA VAL A 76 35.04 9.15 3.85
C VAL A 76 34.86 10.29 2.86
N GLY A 77 34.81 11.50 3.41
CA GLY A 77 34.92 12.77 2.70
C GLY A 77 35.40 13.81 3.73
N ASP A 78 36.30 14.71 3.33
CA ASP A 78 37.08 15.63 4.18
C ASP A 78 36.27 16.70 4.95
N VAL A 79 35.05 16.40 5.38
CA VAL A 79 34.29 17.23 6.30
C VAL A 79 33.87 16.38 7.48
N ALA A 80 34.68 16.46 8.53
CA ALA A 80 34.49 15.91 9.85
C ALA A 80 33.25 16.49 10.58
N LEU A 81 32.04 16.26 10.05
CA LEU A 81 30.73 16.51 10.69
C LEU A 81 30.16 15.16 11.10
N LEU A 82 30.08 14.90 12.41
CA LEU A 82 30.48 13.58 12.81
C LEU A 82 29.37 12.99 13.81
N LEU A 83 28.62 11.93 13.45
CA LEU A 83 27.38 11.22 13.91
C LEU A 83 27.55 9.69 14.14
N THR A 84 27.33 9.13 15.35
CA THR A 84 27.45 7.66 15.61
C THR A 84 26.15 6.94 16.05
N VAL A 85 25.66 5.95 15.29
CA VAL A 85 24.34 5.28 15.44
C VAL A 85 24.49 3.77 15.41
N ASP A 86 23.83 2.93 16.24
CA ASP A 86 24.16 1.48 16.32
C ASP A 86 23.14 0.45 15.80
N THR A 87 21.83 0.68 15.70
CA THR A 87 21.08 -0.01 14.63
C THR A 87 19.91 0.84 14.19
N VAL A 88 19.91 1.22 12.92
CA VAL A 88 18.78 1.82 12.23
C VAL A 88 18.14 0.76 11.37
N THR A 89 16.82 0.62 11.41
CA THR A 89 16.10 -0.22 10.43
C THR A 89 14.77 0.42 10.06
N SER A 90 14.48 0.54 8.77
CA SER A 90 13.33 1.27 8.26
C SER A 90 12.56 0.33 7.37
N THR A 91 11.30 0.04 7.65
CA THR A 91 10.53 -0.92 6.86
C THR A 91 9.22 -0.32 6.39
N SER A 92 8.82 -0.65 5.17
CA SER A 92 7.54 -0.23 4.61
C SER A 92 6.78 -1.49 4.18
N GLU A 93 5.50 -1.60 4.51
CA GLU A 93 4.71 -2.82 4.36
C GLU A 93 3.34 -2.50 3.80
N ILE A 94 2.81 -3.37 2.94
CA ILE A 94 1.38 -3.45 2.63
C ILE A 94 1.08 -4.89 2.26
N ASP A 95 0.16 -5.58 2.93
CA ASP A 95 -0.66 -6.63 2.32
C ASP A 95 -2.01 -6.71 3.05
N ALA A 96 -3.13 -7.03 2.41
CA ALA A 96 -3.54 -8.38 2.06
C ALA A 96 -3.80 -8.54 0.55
N SER A 97 -2.70 -8.63 -0.22
CA SER A 97 -2.60 -8.90 -1.67
C SER A 97 -2.51 -7.72 -2.64
N ASN A 98 -2.13 -6.53 -2.17
CA ASN A 98 -1.45 -5.58 -3.06
C ASN A 98 -0.02 -5.26 -2.58
N ASN A 99 0.75 -6.33 -2.56
CA ASN A 99 1.84 -6.58 -1.61
C ASN A 99 3.07 -5.70 -1.80
N VAL A 100 3.52 -5.09 -0.72
CA VAL A 100 4.78 -4.37 -0.62
C VAL A 100 5.45 -4.73 0.70
N THR A 101 6.76 -4.94 0.69
CA THR A 101 7.55 -5.14 1.91
C THR A 101 8.96 -4.64 1.63
N GLU A 102 9.42 -3.62 2.34
CA GLU A 102 10.75 -3.05 2.21
C GLU A 102 11.43 -2.98 3.58
N SER A 103 12.76 -2.98 3.57
CA SER A 103 13.60 -2.85 4.76
C SER A 103 14.93 -2.21 4.39
N GLY A 104 15.31 -1.10 5.01
CA GLY A 104 16.66 -0.53 4.94
C GLY A 104 17.30 -0.52 6.32
N GLY A 105 18.61 -0.77 6.46
CA GLY A 105 19.23 -0.73 7.79
C GLY A 105 20.70 -0.27 7.82
N VAL A 106 21.12 0.30 8.96
CA VAL A 106 22.51 0.72 9.17
C VAL A 106 22.93 0.45 10.62
N THR A 107 23.90 -0.42 10.82
CA THR A 107 24.33 -0.94 12.14
C THR A 107 25.55 -0.24 12.71
N LYS A 108 26.24 0.59 11.94
CA LYS A 108 27.01 1.66 12.57
C LYS A 108 27.15 2.84 11.65
N LEU A 109 26.55 3.97 12.03
CA LEU A 109 27.04 5.26 11.54
C LEU A 109 28.07 5.71 12.58
N ALA A 110 29.18 6.36 12.22
CA ALA A 110 30.14 6.83 13.22
C ALA A 110 30.79 8.12 12.81
N SER A 111 30.63 9.16 13.63
CA SER A 111 31.37 10.38 13.52
C SER A 111 31.34 11.25 14.86
N GLN A 112 32.29 12.20 15.14
CA GLN A 112 32.63 13.05 16.33
C GLN A 112 32.19 14.57 16.47
N ALA A 113 31.30 15.20 15.67
CA ALA A 113 31.02 16.66 15.70
C ALA A 113 29.63 16.99 16.24
N LEU A 114 28.70 16.04 16.11
CA LEU A 114 27.38 16.06 16.70
C LEU A 114 27.26 14.79 17.56
N PRO A 115 27.50 14.85 18.88
CA PRO A 115 27.40 13.71 19.78
C PRO A 115 25.93 13.28 19.94
N LEU A 116 25.44 12.56 18.95
CA LEU A 116 24.18 11.82 18.97
C LEU A 116 24.53 10.35 19.19
N THR A 117 23.83 9.69 20.12
CA THR A 117 23.82 8.24 20.22
C THR A 117 22.39 7.75 20.29
N ALA A 118 22.10 6.63 19.65
CA ALA A 118 20.86 5.91 19.83
C ALA A 118 21.15 4.41 19.75
N GLU A 119 20.47 3.63 20.57
CA GLU A 119 20.64 2.18 20.62
C GLU A 119 19.82 1.52 19.52
N VAL A 120 18.53 1.88 19.40
CA VAL A 120 17.64 1.41 18.33
C VAL A 120 16.87 2.59 17.74
N LEU A 121 16.81 2.64 16.42
CA LEU A 121 15.98 3.56 15.64
C LEU A 121 15.25 2.77 14.57
N THR A 122 13.93 2.65 14.70
CA THR A 122 13.10 1.98 13.72
C THR A 122 11.99 2.89 13.23
N ALA A 123 11.86 3.04 11.91
CA ALA A 123 10.70 3.65 11.28
C ALA A 123 9.87 2.56 10.59
N LYS A 124 8.56 2.60 10.79
CA LYS A 124 7.62 1.66 10.17
C LYS A 124 6.45 2.43 9.56
N CYS A 125 6.21 2.17 8.28
CA CYS A 125 4.99 2.57 7.58
C CYS A 125 4.24 1.31 7.17
N THR A 126 2.92 1.29 7.34
CA THR A 126 2.09 0.15 6.94
C THR A 126 0.77 0.60 6.35
N ALA A 127 0.30 -0.07 5.29
CA ALA A 127 -1.08 0.07 4.81
C ALA A 127 -1.85 -1.25 4.95
N LYS A 128 -3.07 -1.22 5.52
CA LYS A 128 -3.93 -2.41 5.64
C LYS A 128 -5.38 -2.12 5.32
N ALA A 129 -6.04 -3.11 4.72
CA ALA A 129 -7.48 -3.09 4.46
C ALA A 129 -8.30 -2.83 5.74
N ALA A 130 -7.89 -3.41 6.86
CA ALA A 130 -8.59 -3.28 8.14
C ALA A 130 -8.56 -1.86 8.72
N ASP A 131 -7.58 -1.05 8.30
CA ASP A 131 -7.36 0.31 8.81
C ASP A 131 -8.01 1.38 7.92
N VAL A 132 -8.67 0.97 6.83
CA VAL A 132 -9.38 1.87 5.92
C VAL A 132 -10.60 2.44 6.61
N THR A 133 -10.64 3.76 6.75
CA THR A 133 -11.78 4.51 7.30
C THR A 133 -12.06 5.74 6.45
N THR A 134 -13.17 6.44 6.72
CA THR A 134 -13.48 7.71 6.04
C THR A 134 -12.40 8.78 6.24
N THR A 135 -11.69 8.73 7.37
CA THR A 135 -10.58 9.63 7.70
C THR A 135 -9.20 9.05 7.37
N ASN A 136 -9.13 7.78 6.97
CA ASN A 136 -7.91 7.09 6.54
C ASN A 136 -8.20 6.20 5.33
N PRO A 137 -8.52 6.79 4.16
CA PRO A 137 -8.97 6.04 3.00
C PRO A 137 -7.90 5.09 2.43
N GLY A 138 -6.62 5.32 2.73
CA GLY A 138 -5.51 4.46 2.32
C GLY A 138 -5.13 3.38 3.33
N GLY A 139 -5.79 3.33 4.50
CA GLY A 139 -5.44 2.39 5.57
C GLY A 139 -4.01 2.56 6.09
N LEU A 140 -3.46 3.76 5.98
CA LEU A 140 -2.07 4.08 6.30
C LEU A 140 -1.89 4.23 7.80
N THR A 141 -0.81 3.65 8.32
CA THR A 141 -0.40 3.77 9.72
C THR A 141 1.11 3.92 9.77
N GLY A 142 1.58 4.79 10.65
CA GLY A 142 3.00 5.07 10.84
C GLY A 142 3.38 4.92 12.31
N SER A 143 4.57 4.42 12.56
CA SER A 143 5.14 4.36 13.92
C SER A 143 6.65 4.38 13.89
N SER A 144 7.26 4.77 15.01
CA SER A 144 8.69 4.61 15.22
C SER A 144 8.99 4.00 16.58
N THR A 145 10.13 3.32 16.68
CA THR A 145 10.70 2.84 17.94
C THR A 145 12.06 3.46 18.10
N ILE A 146 12.29 4.14 19.21
CA ILE A 146 13.54 4.84 19.49
C ILE A 146 13.96 4.51 20.92
N THR A 147 15.17 3.99 21.10
CA THR A 147 15.72 3.67 22.43
C THR A 147 17.12 4.22 22.61
N GLY A 148 17.46 4.55 23.85
CA GLY A 148 18.80 5.02 24.21
C GLY A 148 19.21 6.33 23.52
N LEU A 149 18.24 7.16 23.10
CA LEU A 149 18.51 8.42 22.40
C LEU A 149 19.16 9.42 23.36
N THR A 150 20.40 9.79 23.07
CA THR A 150 21.09 10.89 23.74
C THR A 150 21.66 11.86 22.73
N PHE A 151 21.66 13.13 23.11
CA PHE A 151 22.15 14.22 22.30
C PHE A 151 22.96 15.18 23.16
N PHE A 152 24.25 15.35 22.86
CA PHE A 152 25.21 16.04 23.74
C PHE A 152 25.20 15.49 25.18
N GLY A 153 25.03 14.18 25.32
CA GLY A 153 24.94 13.50 26.62
C GLY A 153 23.61 13.69 27.35
N GLN A 154 22.69 14.50 26.81
CA GLN A 154 21.36 14.69 27.36
C GLN A 154 20.43 13.61 26.81
N ALA A 155 19.77 12.87 27.69
CA ALA A 155 18.76 11.90 27.28
C ALA A 155 17.55 12.61 26.69
N ILE A 156 17.11 12.17 25.51
CA ILE A 156 15.86 12.58 24.89
C ILE A 156 14.90 11.40 25.03
N THR A 157 13.73 11.64 25.62
CA THR A 157 12.74 10.58 25.86
C THR A 157 11.63 10.68 24.81
N PRO A 158 11.50 9.69 23.92
CA PRO A 158 10.37 9.58 23.01
C PRO A 158 9.08 9.35 23.81
N THR A 159 8.03 10.09 23.50
CA THR A 159 6.68 9.89 24.08
C THR A 159 5.87 8.86 23.29
N GLY A 160 6.27 8.59 22.04
CA GLY A 160 5.51 7.79 21.07
C GLY A 160 4.50 8.60 20.25
N GLU A 161 4.29 9.87 20.60
CA GLU A 161 3.44 10.78 19.84
C GLU A 161 4.01 11.05 18.45
N VAL A 162 3.13 11.30 17.47
CA VAL A 162 3.53 11.70 16.13
C VAL A 162 4.09 13.12 16.15
N ASN A 163 5.14 13.38 15.36
CA ASN A 163 5.75 14.70 15.21
C ASN A 163 6.22 15.34 16.53
N GLN A 164 6.68 14.53 17.50
CA GLN A 164 7.21 15.06 18.77
C GLN A 164 8.47 15.88 18.48
N SER A 165 8.43 17.19 18.78
CA SER A 165 9.54 18.09 18.52
C SER A 165 10.23 18.58 19.79
N GLN A 166 11.55 18.75 19.74
CA GLN A 166 12.36 19.33 20.79
C GLN A 166 13.45 20.21 20.18
N THR A 167 13.48 21.49 20.56
CA THR A 167 14.56 22.40 20.17
C THR A 167 15.77 22.20 21.08
N ILE A 168 16.94 22.05 20.47
CA ILE A 168 18.23 21.97 21.14
C ILE A 168 19.03 23.24 20.83
N ALA A 169 19.38 23.97 21.89
CA ALA A 169 20.16 25.19 21.79
C ALA A 169 21.51 24.94 21.09
N GLY A 170 21.85 25.79 20.13
CA GLY A 170 23.10 25.69 19.37
C GLY A 170 23.14 24.61 18.30
N VAL A 171 22.00 23.94 18.03
CA VAL A 171 21.91 22.89 17.00
C VAL A 171 20.71 23.08 16.09
N GLY A 172 19.50 23.15 16.64
CA GLY A 172 18.27 23.20 15.86
C GLY A 172 17.16 22.38 16.48
N THR A 173 16.31 21.77 15.66
CA THR A 173 15.12 21.04 16.10
C THR A 173 15.22 19.56 15.81
N ILE A 174 14.99 18.75 16.84
CA ILE A 174 14.83 17.30 16.73
C ILE A 174 13.35 17.00 16.63
N ILE A 175 12.97 16.14 15.68
CA ILE A 175 11.60 15.67 15.47
C ILE A 175 11.63 14.14 15.51
N LEU A 176 10.91 13.56 16.45
CA LEU A 176 10.76 12.11 16.63
C LEU A 176 9.43 11.67 16.04
N ASN A 177 9.44 10.48 15.41
CA ASN A 177 8.25 9.92 14.76
C ASN A 177 7.59 10.95 13.82
N GLU A 178 8.38 11.62 12.98
CA GLU A 178 7.84 12.59 12.03
C GLU A 178 7.01 11.84 11.00
N GLN A 179 5.77 12.27 10.80
CA GLN A 179 4.85 11.68 9.84
C GLN A 179 4.34 12.76 8.90
N THR A 180 4.59 12.57 7.61
CA THR A 180 4.16 13.47 6.55
C THR A 180 3.34 12.73 5.52
N THR A 181 2.26 13.35 5.05
CA THR A 181 1.44 12.84 3.96
C THR A 181 1.71 13.67 2.72
N ASP A 182 2.02 13.03 1.60
CA ASP A 182 2.11 13.72 0.33
C ASP A 182 0.70 14.10 -0.15
N PRO A 183 0.40 15.38 -0.41
CA PRO A 183 -0.94 15.80 -0.83
C PRO A 183 -1.34 15.36 -2.24
N THR A 184 -0.39 14.81 -3.02
CA THR A 184 -0.57 14.43 -4.42
C THR A 184 -0.97 12.98 -4.56
N ASP A 185 -0.22 12.07 -3.94
CA ASP A 185 -0.45 10.62 -4.02
C ASP A 185 -0.96 10.00 -2.71
N GLN A 186 -1.11 10.82 -1.67
CA GLN A 186 -1.59 10.44 -0.34
C GLN A 186 -0.70 9.40 0.36
N SER A 187 0.54 9.20 -0.08
CA SER A 187 1.50 8.33 0.59
C SER A 187 1.89 8.89 1.97
N LEU A 188 2.20 7.99 2.90
CA LEU A 188 2.66 8.32 4.24
C LEU A 188 4.16 8.08 4.32
N THR A 189 4.92 9.08 4.75
CA THR A 189 6.34 8.94 5.11
C THR A 189 6.51 9.05 6.61
N VAL A 190 7.25 8.12 7.20
CA VAL A 190 7.59 8.07 8.61
C VAL A 190 9.10 8.18 8.76
N ASN A 191 9.56 9.21 9.46
CA ASN A 191 10.95 9.34 9.87
C ASN A 191 11.04 9.06 11.37
N ALA A 192 11.88 8.10 11.77
CA ALA A 192 12.09 7.80 13.19
C ALA A 192 12.71 9.01 13.89
N LEU A 193 13.76 9.58 13.30
CA LEU A 193 14.45 10.76 13.82
C LEU A 193 14.82 11.71 12.68
N HIS A 194 14.36 12.95 12.77
CA HIS A 194 14.71 14.04 11.86
C HIS A 194 15.32 15.20 12.67
N ILE A 195 16.55 15.57 12.35
CA ILE A 195 17.25 16.72 12.92
C ILE A 195 17.30 17.81 11.87
N LYS A 196 16.63 18.93 12.14
CA LYS A 196 16.68 20.16 11.35
C LYS A 196 17.69 21.10 11.96
N ILE A 197 18.79 21.34 11.26
CA ILE A 197 19.84 22.27 11.67
C ILE A 197 19.35 23.68 11.36
N ASP A 198 19.21 24.50 12.41
CA ASP A 198 18.68 25.86 12.28
C ASP A 198 19.74 26.76 11.60
N PRO A 199 19.42 27.50 10.53
CA PRO A 199 20.35 28.49 9.94
C PRO A 199 20.96 29.44 10.98
N ASN A 200 20.21 29.76 12.04
CA ASN A 200 20.62 30.71 13.07
C ASN A 200 21.63 30.16 14.09
N ILE A 201 22.08 28.90 13.98
CA ILE A 201 23.14 28.39 14.87
C ILE A 201 24.48 29.09 14.66
N ASP A 202 24.71 29.62 13.46
CA ASP A 202 25.85 30.45 13.14
C ASP A 202 25.37 31.90 12.98
N PRO A 203 26.04 32.91 13.57
CA PRO A 203 25.73 34.32 13.32
C PRO A 203 25.66 34.72 11.84
N THR A 204 26.25 33.94 10.93
CA THR A 204 26.15 34.18 9.48
C THR A 204 24.87 33.65 8.83
N GLY A 205 24.09 32.82 9.52
CA GLY A 205 22.91 32.17 8.94
C GLY A 205 23.23 31.03 7.96
N ALA A 206 24.52 30.73 7.73
CA ALA A 206 24.96 29.94 6.59
C ALA A 206 25.00 28.43 6.85
N THR A 207 24.91 27.98 8.11
CA THR A 207 24.89 26.54 8.42
C THR A 207 23.46 26.05 8.57
N SER A 208 22.99 25.18 7.68
CA SER A 208 21.62 24.64 7.70
C SER A 208 21.57 23.25 7.11
N GLY A 209 20.49 22.52 7.33
CA GLY A 209 20.31 21.22 6.70
C GLY A 209 19.52 20.23 7.52
N ASP A 210 19.45 19.00 7.01
CA ASP A 210 18.62 17.93 7.55
C ASP A 210 19.45 16.66 7.72
N ILE A 211 19.23 15.99 8.85
CA ILE A 211 19.71 14.63 9.11
C ILE A 211 18.50 13.76 9.42
N ILE A 212 18.25 12.78 8.57
CA ILE A 212 17.14 11.84 8.71
C ILE A 212 17.70 10.46 8.99
N LEU A 213 17.25 9.85 10.09
CA LEU A 213 17.60 8.50 10.52
C LEU A 213 16.34 7.67 10.64
N GLY A 214 16.30 6.60 9.88
CA GLY A 214 15.18 5.69 9.77
C GLY A 214 14.03 6.33 9.00
N SER A 215 13.88 6.06 7.69
CA SER A 215 12.77 6.57 6.89
C SER A 215 12.07 5.47 6.13
N ALA A 216 10.74 5.43 6.22
CA ALA A 216 9.89 4.46 5.51
C ALA A 216 8.66 5.17 4.93
N THR A 217 8.36 4.92 3.67
CA THR A 217 7.23 5.49 2.94
C THR A 217 6.36 4.36 2.39
N CYS A 218 5.07 4.38 2.70
CA CYS A 218 4.10 3.44 2.16
C CYS A 218 2.97 4.15 1.41
N GLY A 219 2.62 3.60 0.25
CA GLY A 219 1.50 4.04 -0.57
C GLY A 219 0.15 3.56 -0.04
N THR A 220 -0.94 4.06 -0.63
CA THR A 220 -2.29 3.70 -0.21
C THR A 220 -2.61 2.23 -0.47
N TYR A 221 -3.35 1.60 0.45
CA TYR A 221 -3.93 0.30 0.18
C TYR A 221 -5.02 0.42 -0.89
N LEU A 222 -4.86 -0.34 -1.98
CA LEU A 222 -5.86 -0.45 -3.05
C LEU A 222 -6.66 -1.73 -2.86
N ALA A 223 -7.92 -1.58 -2.46
CA ALA A 223 -8.82 -2.71 -2.31
C ALA A 223 -8.99 -3.45 -3.65
N PRO A 224 -9.06 -4.80 -3.64
CA PRO A 224 -9.41 -5.58 -4.81
C PRO A 224 -10.70 -5.05 -5.45
N ALA A 225 -10.68 -4.83 -6.77
CA ALA A 225 -11.92 -4.61 -7.48
C ALA A 225 -12.84 -5.81 -7.23
N ALA A 226 -14.07 -5.54 -6.77
CA ALA A 226 -15.07 -6.59 -6.61
C ALA A 226 -15.19 -7.35 -7.94
N PRO A 227 -15.35 -8.69 -7.92
CA PRO A 227 -15.49 -9.44 -9.15
C PRO A 227 -16.70 -8.90 -9.91
N THR A 228 -16.45 -8.27 -11.06
CA THR A 228 -17.51 -7.84 -11.94
C THR A 228 -18.21 -9.10 -12.42
N THR A 229 -19.37 -9.41 -11.84
CA THR A 229 -20.25 -10.42 -12.40
C THR A 229 -20.73 -9.89 -13.73
N THR A 230 -20.06 -10.25 -14.82
CA THR A 230 -20.59 -10.01 -16.17
C THR A 230 -22.00 -10.58 -16.15
N PRO A 231 -23.05 -9.75 -16.35
CA PRO A 231 -24.40 -10.27 -16.42
C PRO A 231 -24.39 -11.33 -17.51
N THR A 232 -24.62 -12.58 -17.12
CA THR A 232 -24.78 -13.66 -18.08
C THR A 232 -25.95 -13.25 -18.92
N THR A 233 -25.71 -12.92 -20.19
CA THR A 233 -26.75 -12.59 -21.15
C THR A 233 -27.78 -13.70 -21.04
N ALA A 234 -28.97 -13.37 -20.54
CA ALA A 234 -30.05 -14.33 -20.44
C ALA A 234 -30.16 -15.02 -21.80
N PRO A 235 -30.24 -16.36 -21.84
CA PRO A 235 -30.34 -17.07 -23.11
C PRO A 235 -31.47 -16.45 -23.91
N ASN A 236 -31.12 -15.95 -25.10
CA ASN A 236 -32.06 -15.34 -26.02
C ASN A 236 -33.27 -16.29 -26.12
N PRO A 237 -34.49 -15.88 -25.72
CA PRO A 237 -35.65 -16.75 -25.79
C PRO A 237 -35.80 -17.15 -27.25
N THR A 238 -35.49 -18.41 -27.53
CA THR A 238 -35.68 -18.97 -28.86
C THR A 238 -37.16 -18.86 -29.14
N THR A 239 -37.51 -18.01 -30.10
CA THR A 239 -38.87 -17.86 -30.63
C THR A 239 -39.38 -19.24 -31.01
N ALA A 240 -40.23 -19.82 -30.16
CA ALA A 240 -41.01 -20.98 -30.51
C ALA A 240 -41.88 -20.61 -31.73
N PRO A 241 -41.97 -21.48 -32.74
CA PRO A 241 -42.85 -21.25 -33.89
C PRO A 241 -44.31 -21.10 -33.42
N PRO A 242 -45.11 -20.26 -34.09
CA PRO A 242 -46.48 -19.97 -33.68
C PRO A 242 -47.33 -21.24 -33.72
N THR A 243 -47.77 -21.71 -32.55
CA THR A 243 -48.78 -22.76 -32.47
C THR A 243 -50.15 -22.17 -32.76
N THR A 244 -50.84 -22.76 -33.72
CA THR A 244 -52.19 -22.45 -34.16
C THR A 244 -53.17 -22.47 -32.97
N PRO A 245 -54.09 -21.48 -32.85
CA PRO A 245 -55.09 -21.47 -31.79
C PRO A 245 -56.10 -22.60 -32.02
N THR A 246 -56.18 -23.54 -31.07
CA THR A 246 -57.37 -24.38 -30.91
C THR A 246 -58.15 -23.86 -29.73
N THR A 247 -59.37 -23.42 -30.02
CA THR A 247 -60.39 -23.02 -29.06
C THR A 247 -60.88 -24.25 -28.31
N PRO A 248 -61.01 -24.16 -26.97
CA PRO A 248 -62.18 -24.77 -26.35
C PRO A 248 -62.88 -23.84 -25.35
N GLY A 249 -64.20 -23.79 -25.51
CA GLY A 249 -65.24 -23.75 -24.49
C GLY A 249 -64.92 -23.09 -23.15
N GLY A 250 -65.60 -21.99 -22.88
CA GLY A 250 -65.73 -21.48 -21.52
C GLY A 250 -66.43 -22.48 -20.60
N ASP A 251 -66.08 -22.41 -19.32
CA ASP A 251 -67.11 -22.41 -18.31
C ASP A 251 -66.68 -21.62 -17.07
N SER A 252 -67.70 -21.13 -16.39
CA SER A 252 -67.67 -20.04 -15.41
C SER A 252 -67.24 -20.54 -14.04
N GLY A 253 -66.26 -19.86 -13.41
CA GLY A 253 -65.80 -20.18 -12.06
C GLY A 253 -65.32 -18.94 -11.32
N SER A 254 -66.25 -18.29 -10.63
CA SER A 254 -66.03 -17.21 -9.67
C SER A 254 -65.07 -17.65 -8.56
N GLY A 255 -63.94 -16.98 -8.43
CA GLY A 255 -62.96 -17.18 -7.36
C GLY A 255 -62.26 -15.87 -7.02
N SER A 256 -62.71 -15.23 -5.95
CA SER A 256 -62.12 -14.00 -5.39
C SER A 256 -60.75 -14.30 -4.78
N GLY A 257 -59.69 -14.06 -5.53
CA GLY A 257 -58.32 -14.02 -5.02
C GLY A 257 -57.92 -12.60 -4.68
N THR A 258 -57.90 -12.28 -3.38
CA THR A 258 -57.28 -11.06 -2.85
C THR A 258 -55.78 -11.12 -3.10
N GLY A 259 -55.29 -10.34 -4.06
CA GLY A 259 -53.85 -10.18 -4.30
C GLY A 259 -53.23 -9.33 -3.19
N THR A 260 -52.32 -9.94 -2.43
CA THR A 260 -51.46 -9.24 -1.47
C THR A 260 -50.35 -8.54 -2.25
N VAL A 261 -50.30 -7.22 -2.18
CA VAL A 261 -49.23 -6.40 -2.75
C VAL A 261 -48.12 -6.30 -1.71
N VAL A 262 -46.96 -6.92 -1.96
CA VAL A 262 -45.76 -6.77 -1.13
C VAL A 262 -45.04 -5.50 -1.58
N PRO A 263 -44.82 -4.51 -0.70
CA PRO A 263 -44.06 -3.31 -1.03
C PRO A 263 -42.58 -3.66 -1.25
N GLU A 264 -41.99 -3.02 -2.27
CA GLU A 264 -40.57 -3.10 -2.56
C GLU A 264 -39.78 -2.53 -1.36
N GLY A 265 -39.04 -3.38 -0.64
CA GLY A 265 -38.22 -3.00 0.51
C GLY A 265 -38.43 -3.75 1.84
N ALA A 266 -39.21 -4.84 1.87
CA ALA A 266 -39.28 -5.69 3.07
C ALA A 266 -37.96 -6.45 3.31
N PRO A 267 -37.41 -6.45 4.53
CA PRO A 267 -36.20 -7.20 4.84
C PRO A 267 -36.48 -8.70 4.77
N GLU A 268 -35.77 -9.43 3.90
CA GLU A 268 -35.79 -10.88 3.88
C GLU A 268 -35.15 -11.42 5.18
N THR A 269 -35.94 -12.05 6.04
CA THR A 269 -35.39 -12.92 7.09
C THR A 269 -34.93 -14.21 6.41
N GLY A 270 -33.65 -14.54 6.53
CA GLY A 270 -32.99 -15.66 5.83
C GLY A 270 -33.45 -17.08 6.21
N ASP A 271 -34.72 -17.25 6.60
CA ASP A 271 -35.38 -18.51 6.92
C ASP A 271 -36.61 -18.81 6.04
N GLY A 272 -36.91 -17.96 5.07
CA GLY A 272 -38.00 -18.18 4.10
C GLY A 272 -39.40 -18.01 4.67
N SER A 273 -39.54 -17.34 5.82
CA SER A 273 -40.84 -17.06 6.46
C SER A 273 -41.15 -15.57 6.41
N GLU A 274 -42.17 -15.15 5.66
CA GLU A 274 -42.56 -13.73 5.60
C GLU A 274 -43.24 -13.27 6.90
N ALA A 275 -42.75 -12.18 7.48
CA ALA A 275 -43.37 -11.53 8.64
C ALA A 275 -44.57 -10.70 8.20
N ALA A 276 -45.79 -11.16 8.54
CA ALA A 276 -47.01 -10.39 8.31
C ALA A 276 -47.07 -9.17 9.25
N VAL A 277 -46.96 -7.96 8.68
CA VAL A 277 -47.16 -6.70 9.41
C VAL A 277 -48.66 -6.49 9.63
N THR A 278 -49.10 -6.51 10.89
CA THR A 278 -50.46 -6.11 11.28
C THR A 278 -50.46 -4.61 11.60
N ALA A 279 -51.22 -3.81 10.85
CA ALA A 279 -51.39 -2.39 11.11
C ALA A 279 -52.43 -2.13 12.23
N PRO A 280 -52.30 -1.03 13.01
CA PRO A 280 -53.26 -0.63 14.04
C PRO A 280 -54.56 -0.04 13.46
#